data_AF-A0A651E7I0-F1
#
_entry.id   AF-A0A651E7I0-F1
#
_cell.length_a   1.000
_cell.length_b   1.000
_cell.length_c   1.000
_cell.angle_alpha   90.00
_cell.angle_beta   90.00
_cell.angle_gamma   90.00
#
_symmetry.space_group_name_H-M   'P 1'
#
loop_
_entity.id
_entity.type
_entity.pdbx_description
1 polymer ?
#
loop_
_entity_poly.entity_id
_entity_poly.type
_entity_poly.pdbx_seq_one_letter_code
_entity_poly.pdbx_strand_id
1 'polypeptide(L)'
;MSGLGAYCQSVAWFEIKCGEQQINVALSSRFVIHRPFHLVAGECDLQILLSGEGVGNQMDQTSTACPLCGSRTGTSRYQKRMNRHYHWCGHCDLVSVPAADHISPEAERDRYLSHNNSLDQTGYVEMLAEVLDTAENAAGSVPFDLLDYGCGYAPVLGQIAVQRGHRIINYDPVFFPDPAALETSYTVVTCCEVVEHANNPRNFWITLSRVVKPGGVLVVRSSLHPVDWNRFLRFWYTYDETHVSFYSELCISYVCRTFGFEPVTVHDPLWVLRKT
;
A
#
# COMPACT_ATOMS: atom_id res chain seq x y z
N MET A 1 -32.47 -24.37 -28.62
CA MET A 1 -32.48 -23.13 -29.43
C MET A 1 -32.48 -21.97 -28.44
N SER A 2 -31.27 -21.57 -28.03
CA SER A 2 -30.62 -20.29 -28.37
C SER A 2 -31.14 -19.14 -27.51
N GLY A 3 -30.36 -18.82 -26.48
CA GLY A 3 -30.60 -17.76 -25.51
C GLY A 3 -30.31 -16.36 -26.06
N LEU A 4 -31.01 -15.39 -25.49
CA LEU A 4 -30.83 -13.97 -25.72
C LEU A 4 -29.56 -13.48 -25.01
N GLY A 5 -28.49 -13.27 -25.78
CA GLY A 5 -27.33 -12.49 -25.34
C GLY A 5 -27.53 -11.03 -25.70
N ALA A 6 -27.67 -10.15 -24.70
CA ALA A 6 -27.57 -8.71 -24.90
C ALA A 6 -26.08 -8.31 -24.87
N TYR A 7 -25.52 -7.99 -26.04
CA TYR A 7 -24.23 -7.33 -26.15
C TYR A 7 -24.42 -5.83 -25.94
N CYS A 8 -23.84 -5.27 -24.86
CA CYS A 8 -23.76 -3.83 -24.67
C CYS A 8 -22.37 -3.36 -25.16
N GLN A 9 -22.31 -2.75 -26.34
CA GLN A 9 -21.14 -1.99 -26.80
C GLN A 9 -21.36 -0.51 -26.46
N SER A 10 -20.96 -0.09 -25.27
CA SER A 10 -20.92 1.34 -24.94
C SER A 10 -19.67 1.96 -25.56
N VAL A 11 -19.83 2.68 -26.68
CA VAL A 11 -18.77 3.51 -27.27
C VAL A 11 -18.84 4.88 -26.59
N ALA A 12 -17.76 5.27 -25.92
CA ALA A 12 -17.62 6.62 -25.37
C ALA A 12 -16.98 7.52 -26.44
N TRP A 13 -17.57 8.70 -26.63
CA TRP A 13 -17.08 9.71 -27.57
C TRP A 13 -16.37 10.81 -26.79
N PHE A 14 -15.20 11.19 -27.26
CA PHE A 14 -14.47 12.35 -26.74
C PHE A 14 -14.42 13.39 -27.84
N GLU A 15 -14.76 14.62 -27.47
CA GLU A 15 -14.67 15.77 -28.34
C GLU A 15 -13.43 16.57 -27.93
N ILE A 16 -12.47 16.73 -28.85
CA ILE A 16 -11.31 17.58 -28.65
C ILE A 16 -11.44 18.73 -29.65
N LYS A 17 -11.53 19.96 -29.15
CA LYS A 17 -11.54 21.18 -29.97
C LYS A 17 -10.16 21.82 -29.94
N CYS A 18 -9.61 22.09 -31.12
CA CYS A 18 -8.37 22.86 -31.30
C CYS A 18 -8.62 23.90 -32.39
N GLY A 19 -8.85 25.16 -32.01
CA GLY A 19 -9.27 26.21 -32.93
C GLY A 19 -10.59 25.87 -33.65
N GLU A 20 -10.63 26.03 -34.98
CA GLU A 20 -11.79 25.67 -35.83
C GLU A 20 -11.82 24.19 -36.25
N GLN A 21 -10.84 23.37 -35.83
CA GLN A 21 -10.80 21.96 -36.18
C GLN A 21 -11.45 21.09 -35.10
N GLN A 22 -12.25 20.13 -35.56
CA GLN A 22 -12.92 19.14 -34.71
C GLN A 22 -12.41 17.74 -35.03
N ILE A 23 -11.96 17.02 -34.00
CA ILE A 23 -11.56 15.62 -34.11
C ILE A 23 -12.42 14.80 -33.15
N ASN A 24 -13.17 13.85 -33.72
CA ASN A 24 -13.98 12.89 -32.96
C ASN A 24 -13.22 11.56 -32.86
N VAL A 25 -12.89 11.14 -31.64
CA VAL A 25 -12.20 9.87 -31.41
C VAL A 25 -13.17 8.88 -30.77
N ALA A 26 -13.45 7.77 -31.46
CA ALA A 26 -14.22 6.66 -30.93
C ALA A 26 -13.28 5.66 -30.25
N LEU A 27 -13.56 5.30 -29.00
CA LEU A 27 -12.79 4.27 -28.30
C LEU A 27 -13.72 3.15 -27.84
N SER A 28 -13.33 1.91 -28.13
CA SER A 28 -14.14 0.70 -27.95
C SER A 28 -13.87 -0.08 -26.66
N SER A 29 -13.07 0.45 -25.73
CA SER A 29 -12.75 -0.19 -24.43
C SER A 29 -12.43 0.84 -23.33
N ARG A 30 -12.32 0.42 -22.06
CA ARG A 30 -11.99 1.32 -20.91
C ARG A 30 -10.52 1.75 -20.96
N PHE A 31 -10.23 3.03 -20.78
CA PHE A 31 -8.88 3.58 -20.68
C PHE A 31 -8.74 4.53 -19.50
N VAL A 32 -7.51 4.61 -18.98
CA VAL A 32 -7.07 5.57 -17.96
C VAL A 32 -5.90 6.33 -18.56
N ILE A 33 -5.97 7.66 -18.64
CA ILE A 33 -4.89 8.50 -19.17
C ILE A 33 -3.95 8.84 -18.00
N HIS A 34 -2.72 8.32 -18.04
CA HIS A 34 -1.77 8.42 -16.93
C HIS A 34 -0.77 9.61 -17.00
N ARG A 35 -0.82 10.51 -18.00
CA ARG A 35 0.05 11.70 -18.11
C ARG A 35 -0.59 12.85 -18.90
N PRO A 36 -0.18 14.12 -18.71
CA PRO A 36 -0.57 15.20 -19.63
C PRO A 36 0.05 14.94 -21.00
N PHE A 37 -0.77 14.99 -22.06
CA PHE A 37 -0.26 15.06 -23.43
C PHE A 37 0.40 16.42 -23.64
N HIS A 38 1.65 16.45 -24.09
CA HIS A 38 2.25 17.67 -24.62
C HIS A 38 1.74 17.87 -26.05
N LEU A 39 0.69 18.67 -26.22
CA LEU A 39 0.37 19.28 -27.51
C LEU A 39 1.42 20.37 -27.75
N VAL A 40 2.23 20.19 -28.79
CA VAL A 40 3.16 21.24 -29.24
C VAL A 40 2.34 22.30 -29.96
N ALA A 41 2.33 23.50 -29.35
CA ALA A 41 1.79 24.79 -29.78
C ALA A 41 0.36 25.14 -29.34
N GLY A 42 0.29 26.15 -28.45
CA GLY A 42 -0.89 26.98 -28.17
C GLY A 42 -1.60 26.62 -26.86
N GLU A 43 -1.64 27.56 -25.91
CA GLU A 43 -2.47 27.47 -24.70
C GLU A 43 -3.92 27.12 -25.10
N CYS A 44 -4.38 25.93 -24.74
CA CYS A 44 -5.76 25.49 -24.95
C CYS A 44 -6.32 24.98 -23.62
N ASP A 45 -7.44 25.56 -23.19
CA ASP A 45 -8.20 25.08 -22.04
C ASP A 45 -8.92 23.77 -22.40
N LEU A 46 -8.54 22.68 -21.73
CA LEU A 46 -9.15 21.38 -21.91
C LEU A 46 -10.33 21.22 -20.91
N GLN A 47 -11.56 21.23 -21.40
CA GLN A 47 -12.74 20.84 -20.60
C GLN A 47 -13.18 19.42 -20.97
N ILE A 48 -13.23 18.53 -19.98
CA ILE A 48 -13.71 17.15 -20.13
C ILE A 48 -15.11 17.06 -19.51
N LEU A 49 -16.12 16.87 -20.36
CA LEU A 49 -17.51 16.59 -19.94
C LEU A 49 -17.78 15.08 -20.10
N LEU A 50 -17.98 14.37 -18.99
CA LEU A 50 -18.38 12.97 -18.99
C LEU A 50 -19.88 12.88 -18.72
N SER A 51 -20.66 12.45 -19.71
CA SER A 51 -22.06 12.05 -19.51
C SER A 51 -22.18 10.54 -19.71
N GLY A 52 -22.54 9.82 -18.65
CA GLY A 52 -22.85 8.39 -18.73
C GLY A 52 -23.92 8.01 -17.72
N GLU A 53 -25.05 7.51 -18.20
CA GLU A 53 -26.07 6.86 -17.38
C GLU A 53 -25.62 5.43 -17.05
N GLY A 54 -25.43 5.14 -15.76
CA GLY A 54 -24.94 3.85 -15.26
C GLY A 54 -26.00 3.08 -14.47
N VAL A 55 -26.24 1.83 -14.88
CA VAL A 55 -27.09 0.83 -14.22
C VAL A 55 -26.50 0.44 -12.85
N GLY A 56 -27.37 0.37 -11.84
CA GLY A 56 -27.01 0.35 -10.41
C GLY A 56 -26.22 -0.88 -9.93
N ASN A 57 -25.05 -0.62 -9.37
CA ASN A 57 -24.59 -1.23 -8.12
C ASN A 57 -24.48 -0.06 -7.14
N GLN A 58 -25.13 -0.15 -5.98
CA GLN A 58 -25.16 0.93 -4.99
C GLN A 58 -23.73 1.35 -4.60
N MET A 59 -23.25 2.45 -5.20
CA MET A 59 -22.11 3.21 -4.69
C MET A 59 -22.65 4.02 -3.52
N ASP A 60 -22.26 3.66 -2.31
CA ASP A 60 -22.59 4.47 -1.15
C ASP A 60 -21.69 5.72 -1.16
N GLN A 61 -22.29 6.89 -1.42
CA GLN A 61 -21.59 8.16 -1.59
C GLN A 61 -21.23 8.84 -0.26
N THR A 62 -20.69 8.07 0.69
CA THR A 62 -20.10 8.66 1.91
C THR A 62 -18.64 9.04 1.59
N SER A 63 -18.40 10.31 1.27
CA SER A 63 -17.03 10.81 1.08
C SER A 63 -16.30 10.87 2.43
N THR A 64 -15.32 10.00 2.64
CA THR A 64 -14.43 10.02 3.81
C THR A 64 -13.06 10.61 3.43
N ALA A 65 -12.32 11.13 4.41
CA ALA A 65 -10.95 11.58 4.17
C ALA A 65 -10.01 10.37 4.17
N CYS A 66 -9.09 10.31 3.20
CA CYS A 66 -8.08 9.26 3.14
C CYS A 66 -7.16 9.34 4.38
N PRO A 67 -6.95 8.24 5.12
CA PRO A 67 -6.20 8.27 6.36
C PRO A 67 -4.68 8.47 6.17
N LEU A 68 -4.19 8.37 4.92
CA LEU A 68 -2.79 8.65 4.56
C LEU A 68 -2.60 10.12 4.10
N CYS A 69 -3.25 10.48 2.99
CA CYS A 69 -3.01 11.77 2.34
C CYS A 69 -3.98 12.89 2.78
N GLY A 70 -5.10 12.55 3.43
CA GLY A 70 -6.15 13.51 3.82
C GLY A 70 -7.08 13.94 2.69
N SER A 71 -6.83 13.54 1.44
CA SER A 71 -7.72 13.84 0.31
C SER A 71 -9.04 13.11 0.44
N ARG A 72 -10.12 13.68 -0.11
CA ARG A 72 -11.43 13.01 -0.16
C ARG A 72 -11.34 11.72 -0.99
N THR A 73 -11.79 10.60 -0.44
CA THR A 73 -11.92 9.34 -1.18
C THR A 73 -13.25 9.35 -1.93
N GLY A 74 -13.17 9.29 -3.26
CA GLY A 74 -14.35 9.37 -4.13
C GLY A 74 -15.04 8.04 -4.39
N THR A 75 -14.46 6.91 -3.99
CA THR A 75 -15.04 5.57 -4.25
C THR A 75 -14.95 4.66 -3.04
N SER A 76 -16.06 3.98 -2.76
CA SER A 76 -16.18 2.93 -1.77
C SER A 76 -16.74 1.66 -2.42
N ARG A 77 -16.37 0.48 -1.91
CA ARG A 77 -17.02 -0.78 -2.26
C ARG A 77 -17.14 -1.68 -1.05
N TYR A 78 -18.29 -2.33 -0.94
CA TYR A 78 -18.54 -3.39 0.02
C TYR A 78 -18.06 -4.75 -0.50
N GLN A 79 -17.40 -5.53 0.34
CA GLN A 79 -17.00 -6.91 0.05
C GLN A 79 -17.79 -7.88 0.93
N LYS A 80 -18.67 -8.67 0.31
CA LYS A 80 -19.55 -9.61 1.01
C LYS A 80 -18.81 -10.66 1.85
N ARG A 81 -17.67 -11.16 1.37
CA ARG A 81 -16.93 -12.26 2.05
C ARG A 81 -16.43 -11.86 3.43
N MET A 82 -15.85 -10.67 3.53
CA MET A 82 -15.29 -10.14 4.77
C MET A 82 -16.27 -9.25 5.53
N ASN A 83 -17.46 -9.02 4.95
CA ASN A 83 -18.49 -8.15 5.51
C ASN A 83 -17.97 -6.76 5.90
N ARG A 84 -17.14 -6.15 5.05
CA ARG A 84 -16.56 -4.82 5.28
C ARG A 84 -16.47 -3.96 4.03
N HIS A 85 -16.39 -2.65 4.24
CA HIS A 85 -16.19 -1.64 3.22
C HIS A 85 -14.71 -1.37 2.99
N TYR A 86 -14.41 -0.96 1.77
CA TYR A 86 -13.10 -0.47 1.38
C TYR A 86 -13.26 0.89 0.71
N HIS A 87 -12.43 1.85 1.08
CA HIS A 87 -12.34 3.17 0.50
C HIS A 87 -11.06 3.28 -0.32
N TRP A 88 -11.19 3.60 -1.61
CA TRP A 88 -10.06 3.79 -2.50
C TRP A 88 -9.83 5.28 -2.74
N CYS A 89 -8.64 5.74 -2.42
CA CYS A 89 -8.23 7.11 -2.62
C CYS A 89 -7.79 7.35 -4.07
N GLY A 90 -8.49 8.22 -4.80
CA GLY A 90 -8.08 8.61 -6.15
C GLY A 90 -6.83 9.51 -6.20
N HIS A 91 -6.30 9.96 -5.06
CA HIS A 91 -5.11 10.83 -5.00
C HIS A 91 -3.81 10.06 -4.72
N CYS A 92 -3.77 9.26 -3.66
CA CYS A 92 -2.59 8.50 -3.28
C CYS A 92 -2.72 6.99 -3.54
N ASP A 93 -3.82 6.54 -4.16
CA ASP A 93 -4.10 5.15 -4.51
C ASP A 93 -4.24 4.15 -3.35
N LEU A 94 -4.10 4.60 -2.10
CA LEU A 94 -4.36 3.76 -0.92
C LEU A 94 -5.79 3.23 -0.93
N VAL A 95 -5.95 1.92 -0.70
CA VAL A 95 -7.23 1.34 -0.28
C VAL A 95 -7.20 1.14 1.23
N SER A 96 -8.24 1.60 1.93
CA SER A 96 -8.34 1.54 3.39
C SER A 96 -9.68 1.00 3.85
N VAL A 97 -9.69 0.30 4.99
CA VAL A 97 -10.91 -0.14 5.69
C VAL A 97 -11.31 0.97 6.68
N PRO A 98 -12.57 1.41 6.72
CA PRO A 98 -13.02 2.42 7.68
C PRO A 98 -12.98 1.86 9.11
N ALA A 99 -12.72 2.73 10.09
CA ALA A 99 -12.59 2.33 11.50
C ALA A 99 -13.81 1.58 12.07
N ALA A 100 -15.00 1.82 11.53
CA ALA A 100 -16.22 1.11 11.93
C ALA A 100 -16.20 -0.39 11.59
N ASP A 101 -15.37 -0.79 10.61
CA ASP A 101 -15.24 -2.17 10.13
C ASP A 101 -13.93 -2.82 10.62
N HIS A 102 -13.21 -2.18 11.57
CA HIS A 102 -12.03 -2.77 12.19
C HIS A 102 -12.44 -3.76 13.29
N ILE A 103 -11.66 -4.83 13.44
CA ILE A 103 -11.79 -5.72 14.60
C ILE A 103 -11.27 -5.01 15.87
N SER A 104 -11.61 -5.54 17.05
CA SER A 104 -11.11 -4.96 18.29
C SER A 104 -9.60 -5.20 18.44
N PRO A 105 -8.87 -4.33 19.17
CA PRO A 105 -7.46 -4.55 19.46
C PRO A 105 -7.17 -5.90 20.15
N GLU A 106 -8.10 -6.39 20.97
CA GLU A 106 -7.98 -7.71 21.61
C GLU A 106 -8.07 -8.84 20.58
N ALA A 107 -9.02 -8.75 19.64
CA ALA A 107 -9.17 -9.73 18.56
C ALA A 107 -7.95 -9.72 17.62
N GLU A 108 -7.42 -8.54 17.31
CA GLU A 108 -6.19 -8.37 16.53
C GLU A 108 -5.00 -9.04 17.22
N ARG A 109 -4.82 -8.79 18.52
CA ARG A 109 -3.75 -9.44 19.30
C ARG A 109 -3.92 -10.96 19.33
N ASP A 110 -5.13 -11.47 19.55
CA ASP A 110 -5.40 -12.91 19.60
C ASP A 110 -5.14 -13.57 18.24
N ARG A 111 -5.43 -12.86 17.14
CA ARG A 111 -5.06 -13.27 15.77
C ARG A 111 -3.55 -13.34 15.58
N TYR A 112 -2.77 -12.40 16.12
CA TYR A 112 -1.30 -12.47 16.08
C TYR A 112 -0.75 -13.66 16.88
N LEU A 113 -1.32 -13.93 18.05
CA LEU A 113 -0.93 -15.07 18.89
C LEU A 113 -1.29 -16.43 18.28
N SER A 114 -2.21 -16.48 17.31
CA SER A 114 -2.55 -17.71 16.60
C SER A 114 -1.51 -18.11 15.55
N HIS A 115 -0.59 -17.23 15.18
CA HIS A 115 0.50 -17.56 14.27
C HIS A 115 1.53 -18.45 14.96
N ASN A 116 2.17 -19.35 14.19
CA ASN A 116 3.28 -20.16 14.68
C ASN A 116 4.60 -19.56 14.22
N ASN A 117 5.03 -18.48 14.86
CA ASN A 117 6.26 -17.76 14.51
C ASN A 117 7.41 -18.35 15.33
N SER A 118 8.09 -19.36 14.79
CA SER A 118 9.23 -20.00 15.45
C SER A 118 10.37 -20.28 14.48
N LEU A 119 11.57 -20.45 15.04
CA LEU A 119 12.76 -20.86 14.29
C LEU A 119 12.64 -22.26 13.67
N ASP A 120 11.67 -23.07 14.12
CA ASP A 120 11.43 -24.41 13.58
C ASP A 120 10.57 -24.39 12.30
N GLN A 121 9.98 -23.24 11.95
CA GLN A 121 9.20 -23.08 10.73
C GLN A 121 10.09 -22.66 9.56
N THR A 122 10.58 -23.64 8.79
CA THR A 122 11.53 -23.41 7.70
C THR A 122 11.10 -22.31 6.73
N GLY A 123 9.85 -22.34 6.24
CA GLY A 123 9.37 -21.32 5.29
C GLY A 123 9.28 -19.90 5.89
N TYR A 124 9.00 -19.78 7.20
CA TYR A 124 8.99 -18.49 7.89
C TYR A 124 10.42 -17.96 8.08
N VAL A 125 11.35 -18.83 8.48
CA VAL A 125 12.77 -18.48 8.63
C VAL A 125 13.38 -18.09 7.28
N GLU A 126 13.09 -18.82 6.21
CA GLU A 126 13.54 -18.48 4.84
C GLU A 126 13.02 -17.11 4.41
N MET A 127 11.76 -16.79 4.69
CA MET A 127 11.18 -15.48 4.41
C MET A 127 11.90 -14.36 5.17
N LEU A 128 12.17 -14.53 6.47
CA LEU A 128 12.87 -13.53 7.26
C LEU A 128 14.35 -13.40 6.86
N ALA A 129 14.97 -14.50 6.43
CA ALA A 129 16.31 -14.49 5.85
C ALA A 129 16.34 -13.67 4.54
N GLU A 130 15.34 -13.81 3.67
CA GLU A 130 15.20 -13.00 2.45
C GLU A 130 15.12 -11.50 2.75
N VAL A 131 14.39 -11.12 3.80
CA VAL A 131 14.32 -9.71 4.27
C VAL A 131 15.69 -9.21 4.71
N LEU A 132 16.45 -10.00 5.47
CA LEU A 132 17.79 -9.64 5.93
C LEU A 132 18.81 -9.60 4.78
N ASP A 133 18.76 -10.55 3.85
CA ASP A 133 19.60 -10.56 2.66
C ASP A 133 19.36 -9.28 1.83
N THR A 134 18.09 -8.88 1.69
CA THR A 134 17.70 -7.64 1.01
C THR A 134 18.27 -6.41 1.74
N ALA A 135 18.18 -6.39 3.07
CA ALA A 135 18.73 -5.31 3.89
C ALA A 135 20.26 -5.20 3.77
N GLU A 136 20.98 -6.32 3.85
CA GLU A 136 22.44 -6.37 3.72
C GLU A 136 22.92 -5.86 2.35
N ASN A 137 22.23 -6.28 1.29
CA ASN A 137 22.53 -5.81 -0.07
C ASN A 137 22.28 -4.30 -0.23
N ALA A 138 21.22 -3.78 0.38
CA ALA A 138 20.85 -2.36 0.25
C ALA A 138 21.66 -1.42 1.17
N ALA A 139 22.10 -1.89 2.32
CA ALA A 139 22.85 -1.09 3.31
C ALA A 139 24.26 -0.72 2.83
N GLY A 140 24.85 -1.53 1.94
CA GLY A 140 26.18 -1.30 1.35
C GLY A 140 27.36 -1.62 2.27
N SER A 141 27.14 -1.82 3.58
CA SER A 141 28.15 -2.28 4.54
C SER A 141 27.51 -3.04 5.70
N VAL A 142 28.28 -3.95 6.30
CA VAL A 142 27.89 -4.75 7.47
C VAL A 142 29.02 -4.72 8.53
N PRO A 143 28.71 -4.86 9.84
CA PRO A 143 27.38 -4.90 10.42
C PRO A 143 26.73 -3.51 10.47
N PHE A 144 25.41 -3.46 10.62
CA PHE A 144 24.64 -2.21 10.73
C PHE A 144 23.78 -2.16 12.00
N ASP A 145 23.31 -0.96 12.33
CA ASP A 145 22.27 -0.73 13.34
C ASP A 145 20.91 -0.99 12.70
N LEU A 146 20.18 -1.98 13.22
CA LEU A 146 18.89 -2.44 12.74
C LEU A 146 17.80 -2.14 13.77
N LEU A 147 16.68 -1.61 13.31
CA LEU A 147 15.41 -1.68 14.01
C LEU A 147 14.50 -2.66 13.28
N ASP A 148 14.01 -3.68 13.97
CA ASP A 148 12.89 -4.49 13.49
C ASP A 148 11.59 -3.91 14.03
N TYR A 149 10.89 -3.15 13.19
CA TYR A 149 9.64 -2.48 13.54
C TYR A 149 8.46 -3.40 13.26
N GLY A 150 7.69 -3.71 14.31
CA GLY A 150 6.61 -4.70 14.29
C GLY A 150 7.15 -6.12 14.34
N CYS A 151 8.13 -6.39 15.21
CA CYS A 151 8.78 -7.69 15.32
C CYS A 151 7.85 -8.83 15.81
N GLY A 152 6.60 -8.51 16.17
CA GLY A 152 5.62 -9.45 16.71
C GLY A 152 6.02 -9.99 18.09
N TYR A 153 5.31 -11.02 18.55
CA TYR A 153 5.53 -11.63 19.87
C TYR A 153 6.80 -12.50 19.94
N ALA A 154 7.27 -12.98 18.78
CA ALA A 154 8.47 -13.81 18.64
C ALA A 154 9.41 -13.15 17.64
N PRO A 155 10.46 -12.42 18.10
CA PRO A 155 11.33 -11.63 17.24
C PRO A 155 12.37 -12.53 16.55
N VAL A 156 11.92 -13.41 15.67
CA VAL A 156 12.76 -14.39 14.97
C VAL A 156 13.75 -13.69 14.02
N LEU A 157 13.34 -12.62 13.34
CA LEU A 157 14.23 -11.82 12.49
C LEU A 157 15.40 -11.29 13.31
N GLY A 158 15.13 -10.75 14.50
CA GLY A 158 16.18 -10.28 15.39
C GLY A 158 17.15 -11.37 15.85
N GLN A 159 16.67 -12.59 16.09
CA GLN A 159 17.55 -13.72 16.42
C GLN A 159 18.49 -14.05 15.25
N ILE A 160 17.97 -14.09 14.03
CA ILE A 160 18.78 -14.32 12.81
C ILE A 160 19.77 -13.17 12.61
N ALA A 161 19.35 -11.92 12.79
CA ALA A 161 20.20 -10.75 12.63
C ALA A 161 21.40 -10.75 13.61
N VAL A 162 21.16 -11.13 14.88
CA VAL A 162 22.24 -11.29 15.88
C VAL A 162 23.22 -12.39 15.46
N GLN A 163 22.73 -13.53 14.97
CA GLN A 163 23.58 -14.61 14.48
C GLN A 163 24.45 -14.18 13.28
N ARG A 164 23.96 -13.23 12.48
CA ARG A 164 24.70 -12.60 11.36
C ARG A 164 25.61 -11.44 11.80
N GLY A 165 25.65 -11.11 13.08
CA GLY A 165 26.56 -10.11 13.65
C GLY A 165 26.04 -8.66 13.63
N HIS A 166 24.76 -8.44 13.30
CA HIS A 166 24.16 -7.10 13.30
C HIS A 166 23.77 -6.65 14.71
N ARG A 167 23.73 -5.32 14.91
CA ARG A 167 23.20 -4.73 16.16
C ARG A 167 21.72 -4.46 15.95
N ILE A 168 20.85 -5.10 16.72
CA ILE A 168 19.40 -4.99 16.53
C ILE A 168 18.67 -4.50 17.78
N ILE A 169 17.66 -3.66 17.55
CA ILE A 169 16.58 -3.37 18.48
C ILE A 169 15.28 -3.92 17.88
N ASN A 170 14.53 -4.68 18.68
CA ASN A 170 13.20 -5.17 18.32
C ASN A 170 12.15 -4.23 18.91
N TYR A 171 11.19 -3.81 18.12
CA TYR A 171 10.09 -2.96 18.57
C TYR A 171 8.78 -3.51 18.04
N ASP A 172 7.77 -3.56 18.90
CA ASP A 172 6.40 -3.89 18.52
C ASP A 172 5.44 -3.16 19.46
N PRO A 173 4.43 -2.44 18.95
CA PRO A 173 3.54 -1.64 19.80
C PRO A 173 2.73 -2.47 20.82
N VAL A 174 2.62 -3.78 20.62
CA VAL A 174 1.87 -4.69 21.50
C VAL A 174 2.82 -5.55 22.33
N PHE A 175 3.86 -6.11 21.72
CA PHE A 175 4.70 -7.13 22.36
C PHE A 175 6.05 -6.63 22.87
N PHE A 176 6.61 -5.58 22.24
CA PHE A 176 7.90 -4.97 22.61
C PHE A 176 7.80 -3.42 22.57
N PRO A 177 6.95 -2.81 23.42
CA PRO A 177 6.52 -1.41 23.25
C PRO A 177 7.46 -0.40 23.92
N ASP A 178 8.77 -0.63 23.87
CA ASP A 178 9.73 0.32 24.46
C ASP A 178 9.84 1.58 23.59
N PRO A 179 9.32 2.75 24.04
CA PRO A 179 9.35 3.97 23.24
C PRO A 179 10.76 4.46 22.95
N ALA A 180 11.76 4.08 23.75
CA ALA A 180 13.16 4.47 23.52
C ALA A 180 13.67 3.99 22.15
N ALA A 181 13.12 2.89 21.62
CA ALA A 181 13.43 2.40 20.26
C ALA A 181 13.02 3.41 19.16
N LEU A 182 12.07 4.31 19.43
CA LEU A 182 11.59 5.29 18.45
C LEU A 182 12.14 6.71 18.66
N GLU A 183 13.00 6.89 19.68
CA GLU A 183 13.67 8.15 20.01
C GLU A 183 15.02 8.31 19.31
N THR A 184 15.51 7.26 18.65
CA THR A 184 16.74 7.25 17.86
C THR A 184 16.46 6.90 16.39
N SER A 185 17.51 6.85 15.58
CA SER A 185 17.44 6.44 14.18
C SER A 185 18.47 5.37 13.86
N TYR A 186 18.19 4.56 12.84
CA TYR A 186 18.91 3.35 12.48
C TYR A 186 19.39 3.42 11.04
N THR A 187 20.48 2.72 10.74
CA THR A 187 21.01 2.59 9.38
C THR A 187 20.10 1.73 8.51
N VAL A 188 19.47 0.72 9.12
CA VAL A 188 18.48 -0.15 8.49
C VAL A 188 17.26 -0.23 9.40
N VAL A 189 16.07 -0.19 8.81
CA VAL A 189 14.81 -0.50 9.48
C VAL A 189 14.10 -1.58 8.66
N THR A 190 13.65 -2.65 9.31
CA THR A 190 12.76 -3.66 8.72
C THR A 190 11.33 -3.43 9.18
N CYS A 191 10.37 -3.68 8.30
CA CYS A 191 8.94 -3.54 8.55
C CYS A 191 8.22 -4.67 7.80
N CYS A 192 8.19 -5.85 8.39
CA CYS A 192 7.81 -7.09 7.71
C CYS A 192 6.40 -7.54 8.12
N GLU A 193 5.43 -7.45 7.21
CA GLU A 193 4.01 -7.70 7.44
C GLU A 193 3.45 -6.83 8.59
N VAL A 194 3.53 -5.50 8.43
CA VAL A 194 3.18 -4.51 9.47
C VAL A 194 2.42 -3.33 8.91
N VAL A 195 2.90 -2.76 7.79
CA VAL A 195 2.33 -1.54 7.17
C VAL A 195 0.85 -1.67 6.83
N GLU A 196 0.39 -2.89 6.54
CA GLU A 196 -0.98 -3.22 6.16
C GLU A 196 -1.96 -3.19 7.34
N HIS A 197 -1.45 -3.33 8.56
CA HIS A 197 -2.21 -3.25 9.81
C HIS A 197 -2.31 -1.81 10.34
N ALA A 198 -1.66 -0.84 9.68
CA ALA A 198 -1.63 0.53 10.16
C ALA A 198 -3.01 1.20 10.07
N ASN A 199 -3.69 1.34 11.22
CA ASN A 199 -4.95 2.09 11.36
C ASN A 199 -4.79 3.59 11.06
N ASN A 200 -3.60 4.15 11.35
CA ASN A 200 -3.23 5.52 11.01
C ASN A 200 -1.95 5.52 10.16
N PRO A 201 -2.06 5.20 8.86
CA PRO A 201 -0.91 5.05 7.98
C PRO A 201 -0.10 6.34 7.87
N ARG A 202 -0.72 7.53 7.96
CA ARG A 202 0.03 8.79 7.97
C ARG A 202 1.01 8.88 9.14
N ASN A 203 0.54 8.68 10.36
CA ASN A 203 1.41 8.73 11.55
C ASN A 203 2.43 7.59 11.54
N PHE A 204 2.04 6.42 11.03
CA PHE A 204 2.93 5.28 10.84
C PHE A 204 4.13 5.65 9.93
N TRP A 205 3.86 6.23 8.76
CA TRP A 205 4.91 6.66 7.83
C TRP A 205 5.75 7.84 8.36
N ILE A 206 5.16 8.74 9.14
CA ILE A 206 5.93 9.78 9.86
C ILE A 206 6.93 9.13 10.83
N THR A 207 6.49 8.14 11.61
CA THR A 207 7.35 7.40 12.54
C THR A 207 8.47 6.69 11.78
N LEU A 208 8.14 5.89 10.75
CA LEU A 208 9.14 5.20 9.93
C LEU A 208 10.16 6.16 9.32
N SER A 209 9.71 7.29 8.76
CA SER A 209 10.60 8.32 8.23
C SER A 209 11.55 8.90 9.28
N ARG A 210 11.14 8.98 10.55
CA ARG A 210 11.97 9.55 11.62
C ARG A 210 13.04 8.57 12.08
N VAL A 211 12.71 7.28 12.17
CA VAL A 211 13.61 6.26 12.71
C VAL A 211 14.61 5.75 11.68
N VAL A 212 14.49 6.11 10.40
CA VAL A 212 15.51 5.80 9.38
C VAL A 212 16.48 6.98 9.27
N LYS A 213 17.79 6.75 9.44
CA LYS A 213 18.84 7.76 9.24
C LYS A 213 18.81 8.30 7.80
N PRO A 214 19.17 9.57 7.54
CA PRO A 214 19.44 10.04 6.18
C PRO A 214 20.44 9.12 5.45
N GLY A 215 20.13 8.72 4.21
CA GLY A 215 20.88 7.73 3.44
C GLY A 215 20.68 6.27 3.87
N GLY A 216 20.04 6.03 5.03
CA GLY A 216 19.66 4.71 5.54
C GLY A 216 18.54 4.06 4.73
N VAL A 217 18.30 2.78 5.02
CA VAL A 217 17.38 1.95 4.24
C VAL A 217 16.20 1.49 5.09
N LEU A 218 15.01 1.52 4.51
CA LEU A 218 13.80 0.88 5.01
C LEU A 218 13.48 -0.30 4.08
N VAL A 219 13.46 -1.51 4.64
CA VAL A 219 13.00 -2.72 3.95
C VAL A 219 11.62 -3.06 4.46
N VAL A 220 10.64 -3.00 3.57
CA VAL A 220 9.26 -3.35 3.87
C VAL A 220 8.92 -4.63 3.14
N ARG A 221 8.19 -5.52 3.83
CA ARG A 221 7.53 -6.66 3.20
C ARG A 221 6.03 -6.52 3.42
N SER A 222 5.27 -6.39 2.35
CA SER A 222 3.81 -6.34 2.37
C SER A 222 3.31 -6.44 0.93
N SER A 223 2.19 -7.12 0.72
CA SER A 223 1.72 -7.36 -0.64
C SER A 223 1.08 -6.14 -1.30
N LEU A 224 1.41 -5.93 -2.58
CA LEU A 224 0.88 -4.82 -3.35
C LEU A 224 -0.48 -5.16 -3.97
N HIS A 225 -1.47 -4.30 -3.78
CA HIS A 225 -2.80 -4.53 -4.32
C HIS A 225 -2.88 -4.24 -5.82
N PRO A 226 -3.72 -4.97 -6.57
CA PRO A 226 -3.97 -4.66 -7.97
C PRO A 226 -4.73 -3.34 -8.11
N VAL A 227 -4.39 -2.57 -9.15
CA VAL A 227 -5.07 -1.31 -9.51
C VAL A 227 -6.36 -1.59 -10.32
N ASP A 228 -7.22 -2.47 -9.81
CA ASP A 228 -8.56 -2.75 -10.31
C ASP A 228 -9.48 -3.24 -9.17
N TRP A 229 -10.64 -2.60 -8.99
CA TRP A 229 -11.61 -2.98 -7.96
C TRP A 229 -12.05 -4.45 -8.01
N ASN A 230 -12.24 -5.01 -9.20
CA ASN A 230 -12.75 -6.38 -9.30
C ASN A 230 -11.68 -7.40 -8.86
N ARG A 231 -10.41 -7.15 -9.21
CA ARG A 231 -9.26 -7.93 -8.73
C ARG A 231 -9.02 -7.69 -7.24
N PHE A 232 -9.09 -6.45 -6.79
CA PHE A 232 -8.91 -6.08 -5.38
C PHE A 232 -9.89 -6.83 -4.47
N LEU A 233 -11.18 -6.86 -4.81
CA LEU A 233 -12.19 -7.56 -4.00
C LEU A 233 -12.04 -9.09 -3.98
N ARG A 234 -11.14 -9.66 -4.80
CA ARG A 234 -10.78 -11.09 -4.78
C ARG A 234 -9.33 -11.32 -4.34
N PHE A 235 -8.63 -10.26 -3.99
CA PHE A 235 -7.23 -10.31 -3.58
C PHE A 235 -7.12 -11.01 -2.24
N TRP A 236 -6.33 -12.08 -2.17
CA TRP A 236 -6.23 -12.95 -1.01
C TRP A 236 -5.81 -12.20 0.26
N TYR A 237 -5.03 -11.13 0.11
CA TYR A 237 -4.57 -10.28 1.21
C TYR A 237 -5.72 -9.57 1.93
N THR A 238 -6.88 -9.44 1.29
CA THR A 238 -8.08 -8.89 1.94
C THR A 238 -8.76 -9.89 2.87
N TYR A 239 -8.36 -11.17 2.87
CA TYR A 239 -8.99 -12.22 3.69
C TYR A 239 -8.46 -12.26 5.11
N ASP A 240 -7.43 -11.49 5.43
CA ASP A 240 -7.07 -11.19 6.81
C ASP A 240 -7.83 -9.94 7.27
N GLU A 241 -8.61 -10.09 8.34
CA GLU A 241 -9.40 -9.03 8.94
C GLU A 241 -8.56 -7.95 9.63
N THR A 242 -7.32 -8.27 9.99
CA THR A 242 -6.35 -7.32 10.55
C THR A 242 -5.77 -6.37 9.49
N HIS A 243 -5.89 -6.69 8.20
CA HIS A 243 -5.39 -5.83 7.12
C HIS A 243 -6.39 -4.71 6.86
N VAL A 244 -5.96 -3.48 7.07
CA VAL A 244 -6.79 -2.27 7.02
C VAL A 244 -6.24 -1.19 6.08
N SER A 245 -4.98 -1.30 5.67
CA SER A 245 -4.29 -0.41 4.75
C SER A 245 -3.65 -1.23 3.63
N PHE A 246 -4.00 -0.96 2.38
CA PHE A 246 -3.49 -1.69 1.22
C PHE A 246 -2.80 -0.74 0.28
N TYR A 247 -1.59 -1.11 -0.12
CA TYR A 247 -0.71 -0.27 -0.92
C TYR A 247 -0.54 -0.78 -2.34
N SER A 248 -0.47 0.10 -3.32
CA SER A 248 -0.01 -0.19 -4.68
C SER A 248 1.34 0.46 -4.95
N GLU A 249 1.98 0.15 -6.08
CA GLU A 249 3.18 0.86 -6.54
C GLU A 249 2.97 2.39 -6.66
N LEU A 250 1.76 2.82 -7.05
CA LEU A 250 1.38 4.23 -7.12
C LEU A 250 1.34 4.86 -5.73
N CYS A 251 0.79 4.13 -4.75
CA CYS A 251 0.78 4.55 -3.35
C CYS A 251 2.20 4.61 -2.78
N ILE A 252 3.08 3.68 -3.13
CA ILE A 252 4.48 3.69 -2.66
C ILE A 252 5.19 4.91 -3.22
N SER A 253 4.98 5.21 -4.50
CA SER A 253 5.51 6.42 -5.12
C SER A 253 5.03 7.70 -4.41
N TYR A 254 3.77 7.74 -3.96
CA TYR A 254 3.25 8.84 -3.14
C TYR A 254 3.94 8.92 -1.78
N VAL A 255 4.06 7.79 -1.07
CA VAL A 255 4.72 7.68 0.23
C VAL A 255 6.15 8.20 0.14
N CYS A 256 6.92 7.75 -0.86
CA CYS A 256 8.30 8.18 -1.07
C CYS A 256 8.42 9.71 -1.17
N ARG A 257 7.64 10.33 -2.06
CA ARG A 257 7.66 11.80 -2.24
C ARG A 257 7.21 12.56 -0.99
N THR A 258 6.28 12.00 -0.22
CA THR A 258 5.66 12.70 0.92
C THR A 258 6.49 12.58 2.20
N PHE A 259 7.14 11.45 2.40
CA PHE A 259 7.87 11.12 3.64
C PHE A 259 9.39 11.12 3.45
N GLY A 260 9.89 11.65 2.34
CA GLY A 260 11.32 11.84 2.08
C GLY A 260 12.06 10.51 1.94
N PHE A 261 11.56 9.66 1.06
CA PHE A 261 12.26 8.46 0.61
C PHE A 261 12.38 8.44 -0.90
N GLU A 262 13.33 7.67 -1.39
CA GLU A 262 13.47 7.27 -2.79
C GLU A 262 13.34 5.76 -2.90
N PRO A 263 12.59 5.23 -3.90
CA PRO A 263 12.53 3.81 -4.13
C PRO A 263 13.88 3.30 -4.67
N VAL A 264 14.47 2.32 -4.00
CA VAL A 264 15.60 1.52 -4.54
C VAL A 264 15.04 0.36 -5.36
N THR A 265 14.03 -0.33 -4.84
CA THR A 265 13.31 -1.42 -5.51
C THR A 265 11.90 -1.49 -4.94
N VAL A 266 10.89 -1.71 -5.80
CA VAL A 266 9.51 -1.89 -5.37
C VAL A 266 8.93 -3.06 -6.15
N HIS A 267 8.92 -4.24 -5.54
CA HIS A 267 8.35 -5.46 -6.10
C HIS A 267 7.45 -6.13 -5.07
N ASP A 268 6.43 -6.87 -5.52
CA ASP A 268 5.58 -7.61 -4.59
C ASP A 268 6.32 -8.87 -4.09
N PRO A 269 6.40 -9.15 -2.77
CA PRO A 269 5.96 -8.33 -1.64
C PRO A 269 7.08 -7.46 -1.01
N LEU A 270 8.29 -7.45 -1.57
CA LEU A 270 9.48 -6.79 -1.02
C LEU A 270 9.82 -5.45 -1.68
N TRP A 271 9.94 -4.42 -0.85
CA TRP A 271 10.20 -3.05 -1.27
C TRP A 271 11.24 -2.39 -0.38
N VAL A 272 12.20 -1.75 -1.04
CA VAL A 272 13.40 -1.16 -0.45
C VAL A 272 13.37 0.33 -0.75
N LEU A 273 13.31 1.13 0.30
CA LEU A 273 13.26 2.58 0.23
C LEU A 273 14.50 3.17 0.90
N ARG A 274 15.13 4.17 0.29
CA ARG A 274 16.26 4.90 0.87
C ARG A 274 15.81 6.26 1.37
N LYS A 275 16.21 6.62 2.59
CA LYS A 275 15.88 7.93 3.16
C LYS A 275 16.69 9.03 2.46
N THR A 276 16.00 10.07 1.98
CA THR A 276 16.62 11.27 1.38
C THR A 276 17.08 12.25 2.44
#